data_AF-A0A7J8XKB9-F1
#
_entry.id   AF-A0A7J8XKB9-F1
#
_cell.length_a   1.000
_cell.length_b   1.000
_cell.length_c   1.000
_cell.angle_alpha   90.00
_cell.angle_beta   90.00
_cell.angle_gamma   90.00
#
_symmetry.space_group_name_H-M   'P 1'
#
loop_
_entity.id
_entity.type
_entity.pdbx_description
1 polymer ?
#
loop_
_entity_poly.entity_id
_entity_poly.type
_entity_poly.pdbx_seq_one_letter_code
_entity_poly.pdbx_strand_id
1 'polypeptide(L)'
;MLKMFEVYKHFSCFCQCRKHQDLYLWMARCPNGPSVKFLVNAVHTMEELKLTGNHLKGSRPLLTFSSNFEKDAHWKLLKEMIIQIFGTPKEHRKSKPYHDHVFVFSIADDHIWFRNYQISVPHNESDKMVRGGLDKMTLVEVGPRFCLNPIKIFAGSFGGPTLYENPFYVSPNKIRALEKRQKAGKYAKKVKAKTRRKMHELSNPLEPDEFADMWRE
;
A
#
# COMPACT_ATOMS: atom_id res chain seq x y z
N MET A 1 17.47 -2.75 -7.21
CA MET A 1 18.30 -2.22 -6.10
C MET A 1 17.64 -2.65 -4.79
N LEU A 2 18.29 -3.54 -4.02
CA LEU A 2 17.82 -3.95 -2.69
C LEU A 2 18.38 -2.95 -1.68
N LYS A 3 17.55 -2.35 -0.82
CA LYS A 3 18.00 -1.45 0.24
C LYS A 3 17.52 -1.97 1.58
N MET A 4 18.47 -2.41 2.41
CA MET A 4 18.26 -2.62 3.84
C MET A 4 18.53 -1.31 4.55
N PHE A 5 17.56 -0.84 5.31
CA PHE A 5 17.68 0.32 6.18
C PHE A 5 17.69 -0.20 7.60
N GLU A 6 18.83 -0.12 8.25
CA GLU A 6 18.88 -0.24 9.70
C GLU A 6 18.33 1.06 10.29
N VAL A 7 17.24 0.94 11.06
CA VAL A 7 16.55 2.11 11.63
C VAL A 7 17.17 2.42 13.00
N TYR A 8 17.31 1.40 13.85
CA TYR A 8 17.99 1.44 15.15
C TYR A 8 18.77 0.13 15.36
N LYS A 9 19.66 0.10 16.36
CA LYS A 9 20.55 -1.05 16.70
C LYS A 9 19.85 -2.42 16.83
N HIS A 10 18.51 -2.45 16.91
CA HIS A 10 17.69 -3.67 17.06
C HIS A 10 16.48 -3.75 16.10
N PHE A 11 16.27 -2.77 15.21
CA PHE A 11 15.15 -2.78 14.26
C PHE A 11 15.62 -2.49 12.83
N SER A 12 15.19 -3.34 11.90
CA SER A 12 15.59 -3.27 10.51
C SER A 12 14.36 -3.24 9.60
N CYS A 13 14.40 -2.35 8.62
CA CYS A 13 13.43 -2.27 7.53
C CYS A 13 14.11 -2.65 6.22
N PHE A 14 13.52 -3.56 5.44
CA PHE A 14 14.09 -3.99 4.18
C PHE A 14 13.09 -3.88 3.04
N CYS A 15 13.43 -3.07 2.04
CA CYS A 15 12.62 -2.84 0.85
C CYS A 15 13.08 -3.77 -0.27
N GLN A 16 12.19 -4.68 -0.67
CA GLN A 16 12.39 -5.60 -1.77
C GLN A 16 11.51 -5.20 -2.95
N CYS A 17 12.11 -4.61 -3.98
CA CYS A 17 11.43 -4.38 -5.26
C CYS A 17 11.53 -5.63 -6.14
N ARG A 18 10.40 -6.11 -6.67
CA ARG A 18 10.35 -7.19 -7.65
C ARG A 18 9.79 -6.67 -8.97
N LYS A 19 10.40 -7.11 -10.09
CA LYS A 19 9.99 -6.77 -11.47
C LYS A 19 9.84 -5.27 -11.73
N HIS A 20 10.51 -4.42 -10.93
CA HIS A 20 10.38 -2.95 -10.98
C HIS A 20 8.93 -2.43 -10.84
N GLN A 21 8.01 -3.23 -10.31
CA GLN A 21 6.59 -2.90 -10.19
C GLN A 21 6.05 -3.16 -8.78
N ASP A 22 6.49 -4.24 -8.15
CA ASP A 22 5.97 -4.66 -6.84
C ASP A 22 6.97 -4.31 -5.74
N LEU A 23 6.52 -3.57 -4.72
CA LEU A 23 7.31 -3.22 -3.55
C LEU A 23 6.87 -4.05 -2.35
N TYR A 24 7.79 -4.78 -1.77
CA TYR A 24 7.59 -5.49 -0.50
C TYR A 24 8.42 -4.82 0.58
N LEU A 25 7.82 -4.60 1.74
CA LEU A 25 8.49 -4.04 2.91
C LEU A 25 8.56 -5.10 3.99
N TRP A 26 9.75 -5.35 4.48
CA TRP A 26 9.97 -6.16 5.67
C TRP A 26 10.27 -5.25 6.85
N MET A 27 9.65 -5.55 7.98
CA MET A 27 9.93 -4.91 9.26
C MET A 27 10.32 -6.01 10.23
N ALA A 28 11.49 -5.93 10.84
CA ALA A 28 11.98 -6.97 11.73
C ALA A 28 12.66 -6.37 12.96
N ARG A 29 12.45 -7.04 14.10
CA ARG A 29 13.30 -6.88 15.28
C ARG A 29 14.48 -7.83 15.18
N CYS A 30 15.69 -7.30 15.13
CA CYS A 30 16.93 -8.08 15.06
C CYS A 30 17.57 -8.16 16.46
N PRO A 31 18.17 -9.32 16.84
CA PRO A 31 18.34 -10.55 16.07
C PRO A 31 17.20 -11.58 16.22
N ASN A 32 16.40 -11.51 17.29
CA ASN A 32 15.52 -12.62 17.69
C ASN A 32 14.15 -12.66 16.98
N GLY A 33 13.76 -11.63 16.22
CA GLY A 33 12.40 -11.47 15.70
C GLY A 33 11.47 -10.74 16.69
N PRO A 34 10.18 -10.57 16.34
CA PRO A 34 9.50 -11.07 15.15
C PRO A 34 9.79 -10.25 13.88
N SER A 35 9.40 -10.78 12.73
CA SER A 35 9.44 -10.08 11.45
C SER A 35 8.12 -10.16 10.69
N VAL A 36 7.82 -9.11 9.95
CA VAL A 36 6.57 -8.97 9.19
C VAL A 36 6.89 -8.58 7.77
N LYS A 37 6.21 -9.22 6.84
CA LYS A 37 6.26 -8.88 5.42
C LYS A 37 4.98 -8.19 4.99
N PHE A 38 5.12 -7.02 4.39
CA PHE A 38 4.03 -6.25 3.79
C PHE A 38 4.20 -6.15 2.27
N LEU A 39 3.08 -6.09 1.56
CA LEU A 39 3.01 -5.53 0.22
C LEU A 39 2.70 -4.04 0.36
N VAL A 40 3.49 -3.18 -0.27
CA VAL A 40 3.27 -1.73 -0.27
C VAL A 40 2.50 -1.37 -1.54
N ASN A 41 1.32 -0.79 -1.36
CA ASN A 41 0.42 -0.32 -2.40
C ASN A 41 0.18 1.19 -2.27
N ALA A 42 -0.39 1.79 -3.33
CA ALA A 42 -0.84 3.19 -3.34
C ALA A 42 0.19 4.19 -2.78
N VAL A 43 1.45 4.04 -3.20
CA VAL A 43 2.52 4.97 -2.81
C VAL A 43 2.32 6.27 -3.57
N HIS A 44 2.13 7.36 -2.84
CA HIS A 44 2.10 8.71 -3.38
C HIS A 44 3.24 9.52 -2.77
N THR A 45 4.08 10.07 -3.65
CA THR A 45 5.20 10.91 -3.25
C THR A 45 4.74 12.34 -2.92
N MET A 46 5.63 13.12 -2.29
CA MET A 46 5.33 14.51 -1.93
C MET A 46 5.12 15.43 -3.15
N GLU A 47 5.69 15.07 -4.31
CA GLU A 47 5.60 15.87 -5.54
C GLU A 47 4.31 15.62 -6.32
N GLU A 48 3.80 14.38 -6.28
CA GLU A 48 2.63 13.96 -7.06
C GLU A 48 1.32 14.56 -6.57
N LEU A 49 1.20 14.66 -5.25
CA LEU A 49 0.02 15.18 -4.59
C LEU A 49 0.43 16.59 -4.14
N LYS A 50 -0.30 17.64 -4.56
CA LYS A 50 -0.01 19.07 -4.25
C LYS A 50 -0.12 19.35 -2.74
N LEU A 51 0.69 18.66 -1.95
CA LEU A 51 0.75 18.70 -0.50
C LEU A 51 1.56 19.93 -0.12
N THR A 52 0.96 20.76 0.71
CA THR A 52 1.50 22.08 1.06
C THR A 52 2.26 22.07 2.38
N GLY A 53 2.21 20.95 3.13
CA GLY A 53 2.87 20.83 4.42
C GLY A 53 4.38 20.59 4.30
N ASN A 54 5.12 21.07 5.30
CA ASN A 54 6.55 20.81 5.46
C ASN A 54 6.90 20.74 6.96
N HIS A 55 7.78 19.83 7.37
CA HIS A 55 8.19 19.72 8.78
C HIS A 55 9.70 19.54 8.91
N LEU A 56 10.20 19.86 10.11
CA LEU A 56 11.61 19.77 10.44
C LEU A 56 12.11 18.32 10.35
N LYS A 57 13.08 18.09 9.47
CA LYS A 57 13.86 16.84 9.44
C LYS A 57 14.49 16.57 10.80
N GLY A 58 14.18 15.41 11.38
CA GLY A 58 14.67 14.98 12.70
C GLY A 58 13.82 15.43 13.88
N SER A 59 12.71 16.14 13.65
CA SER A 59 11.68 16.31 14.68
C SER A 59 11.05 14.96 15.06
N ARG A 60 10.49 14.88 16.26
CA ARG A 60 9.98 13.63 16.83
C ARG A 60 8.50 13.46 16.42
N PRO A 61 8.15 12.48 15.57
CA PRO A 61 6.76 12.27 15.17
C PRO A 61 5.89 11.87 16.36
N LEU A 62 4.67 12.39 16.40
CA LEU A 62 3.60 11.80 17.21
C LEU A 62 2.98 10.66 16.41
N LEU A 63 2.79 9.49 17.05
CA LEU A 63 2.18 8.33 16.41
C LEU A 63 0.74 8.19 16.87
N THR A 64 -0.20 8.23 15.94
CA THR A 64 -1.62 8.04 16.20
C THR A 64 -2.12 6.77 15.51
N PHE A 65 -2.83 5.94 16.26
CA PHE A 65 -3.38 4.67 15.77
C PHE A 65 -4.90 4.66 15.90
N SER A 66 -5.60 4.15 14.90
CA SER A 66 -7.04 3.89 15.01
C SER A 66 -7.33 2.81 16.06
N SER A 67 -8.49 2.87 16.71
CA SER A 67 -8.94 1.86 17.69
C SER A 67 -9.00 0.43 17.13
N ASN A 68 -9.10 0.28 15.81
CA ASN A 68 -9.09 -1.01 15.11
C ASN A 68 -7.83 -1.84 15.39
N PHE A 69 -6.70 -1.22 15.77
CA PHE A 69 -5.48 -1.95 16.09
C PHE A 69 -5.58 -2.80 17.37
N GLU A 70 -6.57 -2.54 18.23
CA GLU A 70 -6.78 -3.26 19.48
C GLU A 70 -7.69 -4.49 19.34
N LYS A 71 -8.27 -4.73 18.16
CA LYS A 71 -9.25 -5.81 17.97
C LYS A 71 -8.59 -7.19 17.99
N ASP A 72 -7.60 -7.41 17.13
CA ASP A 72 -6.93 -8.71 16.97
C ASP A 72 -5.50 -8.72 17.49
N ALA A 73 -5.02 -9.88 17.95
CA ALA A 73 -3.66 -10.04 18.47
C ALA A 73 -2.57 -9.70 17.43
N HIS A 74 -2.80 -10.03 16.15
CA HIS A 74 -1.86 -9.71 15.09
C HIS A 74 -1.77 -8.19 14.85
N TRP A 75 -2.90 -7.46 14.93
CA TRP A 75 -2.89 -6.00 14.84
C TRP A 75 -2.19 -5.33 16.02
N LYS A 76 -2.37 -5.85 17.25
CA LYS A 76 -1.64 -5.37 18.43
C LYS A 76 -0.14 -5.52 18.27
N LEU A 77 0.31 -6.68 17.78
CA LEU A 77 1.72 -6.92 17.50
C LEU A 77 2.26 -5.94 16.46
N LEU A 78 1.51 -5.71 15.38
CA LEU A 78 1.88 -4.77 14.34
C LEU A 78 1.96 -3.34 14.85
N LYS A 79 1.02 -2.93 15.70
CA LYS A 79 1.02 -1.62 16.38
C LYS A 79 2.31 -1.44 17.18
N GLU A 80 2.67 -2.40 18.05
CA GLU A 80 3.88 -2.34 18.86
C GLU A 80 5.16 -2.28 18.00
N MET A 81 5.23 -3.07 16.93
CA MET A 81 6.36 -3.02 16.00
C MET A 81 6.47 -1.65 15.30
N ILE A 82 5.35 -1.09 14.84
CA ILE A 82 5.32 0.22 14.18
C ILE A 82 5.73 1.32 15.17
N ILE A 83 5.28 1.26 16.43
CA ILE A 83 5.69 2.20 17.48
C ILE A 83 7.21 2.19 17.64
N GLN A 84 7.82 1.00 17.69
CA GLN A 84 9.26 0.87 17.91
C GLN A 84 10.08 1.29 16.68
N ILE A 85 9.54 1.12 15.47
CA ILE A 85 10.22 1.45 14.21
C ILE A 85 10.11 2.95 13.89
N PHE A 86 8.90 3.50 13.94
CA PHE A 86 8.65 4.90 13.59
C PHE A 86 8.80 5.85 14.77
N GLY A 87 8.84 5.33 16.00
CA GLY A 87 9.16 6.09 17.19
C GLY A 87 10.60 6.60 17.15
N THR A 88 10.82 7.78 17.73
CA THR A 88 12.17 8.30 17.96
C THR A 88 12.61 7.97 19.39
N PRO A 89 13.69 7.20 19.60
CA PRO A 89 14.17 6.88 20.93
C PRO A 89 14.64 8.15 21.64
N LYS A 90 14.61 8.10 22.96
CA LYS A 90 15.09 9.19 23.80
C LYS A 90 16.56 9.47 23.46
N GLU A 91 16.91 10.75 23.33
CA GLU A 91 18.28 11.23 23.12
C GLU A 91 18.95 10.68 21.84
N HIS A 92 18.18 10.44 20.79
CA HIS A 92 18.76 10.08 19.50
C HIS A 92 19.65 11.22 18.98
N ARG A 93 20.89 10.90 18.55
CA ARG A 93 21.91 11.88 18.11
C ARG A 93 21.41 12.90 17.07
N LYS A 94 20.48 12.50 16.20
CA LYS A 94 19.91 13.35 15.13
C LYS A 94 18.52 13.90 15.45
N SER A 95 18.00 13.65 16.66
CA SER A 95 16.68 14.13 17.07
C SER A 95 16.74 15.60 17.46
N LYS A 96 15.69 16.33 17.07
CA LYS A 96 15.41 17.68 17.52
C LYS A 96 14.36 17.62 18.64
N PRO A 97 14.34 18.60 19.57
CA PRO A 97 13.42 18.56 20.71
C PRO A 97 11.94 18.79 20.33
N TYR A 98 11.66 19.29 19.13
CA TYR A 98 10.32 19.70 18.69
C TYR A 98 9.46 18.55 18.14
N HIS A 99 8.15 18.72 18.32
CA HIS A 99 7.10 17.89 17.72
C HIS A 99 6.36 18.71 16.65
N ASP A 100 6.67 18.43 15.38
CA ASP A 100 6.21 19.23 14.24
C ASP A 100 5.26 18.45 13.31
N HIS A 101 5.20 17.12 13.47
CA HIS A 101 4.40 16.27 12.61
C HIS A 101 3.82 15.06 13.34
N VAL A 102 2.76 14.51 12.75
CA VAL A 102 1.99 13.36 13.22
C VAL A 102 1.95 12.31 12.12
N PHE A 103 2.33 11.09 12.48
CA PHE A 103 2.07 9.91 11.67
C PHE A 103 0.76 9.27 12.12
N VAL A 104 -0.14 9.10 11.16
CA VAL A 104 -1.44 8.50 11.38
C VAL A 104 -1.48 7.15 10.70
N PHE A 105 -1.79 6.12 11.49
CA PHE A 105 -2.00 4.76 11.03
C PHE A 105 -3.47 4.40 11.22
N SER A 106 -4.18 4.14 10.12
CA SER A 106 -5.58 3.70 10.15
C SER A 106 -5.75 2.37 9.44
N ILE A 107 -6.56 1.48 9.99
CA ILE A 107 -6.92 0.21 9.34
C ILE A 107 -8.22 0.42 8.56
N ALA A 108 -8.19 0.19 7.25
CA ALA A 108 -9.36 0.12 6.38
C ALA A 108 -9.16 -1.02 5.37
N ASP A 109 -10.20 -1.84 5.18
CA ASP A 109 -10.19 -3.02 4.29
C ASP A 109 -9.03 -4.00 4.56
N ASP A 110 -8.72 -4.23 5.85
CA ASP A 110 -7.58 -5.05 6.31
C ASP A 110 -6.21 -4.57 5.82
N HIS A 111 -6.13 -3.30 5.39
CA HIS A 111 -4.88 -2.63 5.07
C HIS A 111 -4.58 -1.49 6.03
N ILE A 112 -3.29 -1.31 6.32
CA ILE A 112 -2.82 -0.19 7.13
C ILE A 112 -2.52 0.97 6.19
N TRP A 113 -3.27 2.05 6.34
CA TRP A 113 -3.03 3.31 5.66
C TRP A 113 -2.11 4.19 6.51
N PHE A 114 -1.04 4.67 5.88
CA PHE A 114 -0.12 5.63 6.46
C PHE A 114 -0.36 7.02 5.88
N ARG A 115 -0.45 8.00 6.77
CA ARG A 115 -0.51 9.43 6.42
C ARG A 115 0.41 10.24 7.32
N ASN A 116 0.95 11.32 6.77
CA ASN A 116 1.85 12.23 7.46
C ASN A 116 1.32 13.66 7.41
N TYR A 117 1.09 14.24 8.59
CA TYR A 117 0.55 15.58 8.77
C TYR A 117 1.53 16.47 9.54
N GLN A 118 1.70 17.71 9.09
CA GLN A 118 2.33 18.77 9.85
C GLN A 118 1.33 19.36 10.84
N ILE A 119 1.83 19.69 12.03
CA ILE A 119 1.11 20.44 13.05
C ILE A 119 1.29 21.92 12.75
N SER A 120 0.21 22.60 12.35
CA SER A 120 0.21 24.04 12.14
C SER A 120 -0.56 24.73 13.26
N VAL A 121 0.13 25.58 14.01
CA VAL A 121 -0.47 26.45 15.02
C VAL A 121 -0.41 27.88 14.48
N PRO A 122 -1.56 28.54 14.21
CA PRO A 122 -1.54 29.93 13.77
C PRO A 122 -0.93 30.80 14.87
N HIS A 123 0.18 31.46 14.55
CA HIS A 123 0.86 32.35 15.48
C HIS A 123 0.30 33.76 15.33
N ASN A 124 -0.43 34.24 16.34
CA ASN A 124 -0.71 35.67 16.46
C ASN A 124 0.45 36.29 17.26
N GLU A 125 1.07 37.35 16.73
CA GLU A 125 2.30 37.95 17.26
C GLU A 125 2.19 38.48 18.72
N SER A 126 0.99 38.54 19.27
CA SER A 126 0.70 39.09 20.59
C SER A 126 0.61 38.08 21.74
N ASP A 127 0.68 36.77 21.49
CA ASP A 127 0.39 35.77 22.53
C ASP A 127 1.63 34.91 22.86
N LYS A 128 2.25 35.18 24.01
CA LYS A 128 3.18 34.26 24.65
C LYS A 128 2.40 33.03 25.11
N MET A 129 2.19 32.07 24.20
CA MET A 129 1.58 30.74 24.39
C MET A 129 0.71 30.61 25.65
N VAL A 130 -0.45 31.26 25.63
CA VAL A 130 -1.54 30.93 26.55
C VAL A 130 -2.27 29.72 25.96
N ARG A 131 -2.72 28.80 26.82
CA ARG A 131 -3.38 27.52 26.47
C ARG A 131 -4.55 27.62 25.47
N GLY A 132 -5.04 28.83 25.14
CA GLY A 132 -6.08 29.08 24.14
C GLY A 132 -5.65 28.92 22.67
N GLY A 133 -4.35 28.82 22.37
CA GLY A 133 -3.87 28.54 21.00
C GLY A 133 -4.10 27.09 20.54
N LEU A 134 -4.43 26.17 21.46
CA LEU A 134 -4.61 24.75 21.16
C LEU A 134 -5.89 24.49 20.32
N ASP A 135 -6.94 25.29 20.53
CA ASP A 135 -8.23 25.14 19.86
C ASP A 135 -8.17 25.45 18.35
N LYS A 136 -7.11 26.14 17.89
CA LYS A 136 -6.90 26.49 16.48
C LYS A 136 -5.81 25.64 15.81
N MET A 137 -5.39 24.55 16.44
CA MET A 137 -4.41 23.65 15.85
C MET A 137 -4.99 22.98 14.60
N THR A 138 -4.32 23.16 13.47
CA THR A 138 -4.70 22.56 12.18
C THR A 138 -3.66 21.56 11.73
N LEU A 139 -4.10 20.53 11.00
CA LEU A 139 -3.22 19.51 10.44
C LEU A 139 -3.14 19.72 8.93
N VAL A 140 -1.93 19.94 8.43
CA VAL A 140 -1.67 20.12 6.99
C VAL A 140 -0.96 18.89 6.48
N GLU A 141 -1.42 18.32 5.38
CA GLU A 141 -0.82 17.09 4.89
C GLU A 141 0.49 17.33 4.13
N VAL A 142 1.50 16.49 4.41
CA VAL A 142 2.87 16.61 3.86
C VAL A 142 3.17 15.45 2.92
N GLY A 143 2.76 14.23 3.31
CA GLY A 143 3.14 12.99 2.62
C GLY A 143 4.46 12.39 3.16
N PRO A 144 4.88 11.21 2.66
CA PRO A 144 4.23 10.39 1.63
C PRO A 144 2.97 9.68 2.14
N ARG A 145 2.10 9.25 1.22
CA ARG A 145 1.00 8.32 1.51
C ARG A 145 1.37 6.94 1.02
N PHE A 146 1.04 5.91 1.78
CA PHE A 146 1.12 4.54 1.29
C PHE A 146 0.19 3.63 2.08
N CYS A 147 -0.11 2.49 1.47
CA CYS A 147 -0.94 1.45 2.03
C CYS A 147 -0.08 0.19 2.24
N LEU A 148 -0.09 -0.37 3.44
CA LEU A 148 0.60 -1.60 3.80
C LEU A 148 -0.42 -2.73 3.92
N ASN A 149 -0.27 -3.75 3.08
CA ASN A 149 -1.04 -4.98 3.17
C ASN A 149 -0.20 -6.07 3.84
N PRO A 150 -0.55 -6.55 5.06
CA PRO A 150 0.20 -7.59 5.73
C PRO A 150 0.08 -8.92 4.99
N ILE A 151 1.22 -9.57 4.73
CA ILE A 151 1.30 -10.86 4.05
C ILE A 151 1.44 -11.99 5.06
N LYS A 152 2.54 -11.96 5.81
CA LYS A 152 2.92 -12.99 6.80
C LYS A 152 3.70 -12.36 7.94
N ILE A 153 3.53 -12.95 9.12
CA ILE A 153 4.30 -12.65 10.34
C ILE A 153 5.11 -13.90 10.69
N PHE A 154 6.40 -13.73 10.95
CA PHE A 154 7.33 -14.77 11.34
C PHE A 154 7.83 -14.55 12.76
N ALA A 155 8.07 -15.64 13.48
CA ALA A 155 8.58 -15.57 14.84
C ALA A 155 10.02 -15.06 14.92
N GLY A 156 10.86 -15.38 13.93
CA GLY A 156 12.26 -14.96 13.87
C GLY A 156 12.48 -13.69 13.03
N SER A 157 13.72 -13.22 13.00
CA SER A 157 14.13 -12.12 12.12
C SER A 157 14.32 -12.62 10.69
N PHE A 158 13.55 -12.09 9.74
CA PHE A 158 13.55 -12.46 8.32
C PHE A 158 13.36 -13.97 8.03
N GLY A 159 12.80 -14.72 8.97
CA GLY A 159 12.63 -16.17 8.87
C GLY A 159 12.01 -16.78 10.14
N GLY A 160 12.05 -18.11 10.24
CA GLY A 160 11.43 -18.86 11.32
C GLY A 160 9.98 -19.28 11.03
N PRO A 161 9.29 -19.89 12.01
CA PRO A 161 7.92 -20.35 11.84
C PRO A 161 6.95 -19.19 11.60
N THR A 162 5.98 -19.40 10.72
CA THR A 162 4.92 -18.43 10.41
C THR A 162 3.93 -18.40 11.58
N LEU A 163 3.80 -17.24 12.23
CA LEU A 163 2.84 -17.02 13.32
C LEU A 163 1.46 -16.62 12.77
N TYR A 164 1.44 -15.90 11.66
CA TYR A 164 0.22 -15.44 11.02
C TYR A 164 0.40 -15.35 9.51
N GLU A 165 -0.61 -15.76 8.76
CA GLU A 165 -0.70 -15.61 7.30
C GLU A 165 -2.05 -14.99 6.96
N ASN A 166 -2.03 -13.91 6.19
CA ASN A 166 -3.26 -13.22 5.81
C ASN A 166 -4.00 -14.02 4.72
N PRO A 167 -5.22 -14.54 4.98
CA PRO A 167 -5.98 -15.31 4.00
C PRO A 167 -6.49 -14.46 2.82
N PHE A 168 -6.65 -13.15 3.02
CA PHE A 168 -7.16 -12.22 2.01
C PHE A 168 -6.04 -11.70 1.07
N TYR A 169 -4.78 -11.98 1.39
CA TYR A 169 -3.67 -11.53 0.58
C TYR A 169 -3.58 -12.31 -0.74
N VAL A 170 -3.68 -11.59 -1.86
CA VAL A 170 -3.42 -12.11 -3.20
C VAL A 170 -2.17 -11.44 -3.76
N SER A 171 -1.17 -12.25 -4.15
CA SER A 171 0.04 -11.70 -4.74
C SER A 171 -0.24 -11.00 -6.09
N PRO A 172 0.42 -9.87 -6.39
CA PRO A 172 0.27 -9.18 -7.68
C PRO A 172 0.55 -10.07 -8.88
N ASN A 173 1.49 -11.00 -8.75
CA ASN A 173 1.79 -11.98 -9.80
C ASN A 173 0.61 -12.92 -10.09
N LYS A 174 -0.15 -13.32 -9.06
CA LYS A 174 -1.34 -14.16 -9.21
C LYS A 174 -2.47 -13.38 -9.89
N ILE A 175 -2.65 -12.10 -9.56
CA ILE A 175 -3.60 -11.20 -10.23
C ILE A 175 -3.25 -11.07 -11.71
N ARG A 176 -1.99 -10.73 -12.05
CA ARG A 176 -1.53 -10.64 -13.45
C ARG A 176 -1.68 -11.96 -14.21
N ALA A 177 -1.39 -13.09 -13.58
CA ALA A 177 -1.57 -14.41 -14.18
C ALA A 177 -3.06 -14.71 -14.47
N LEU A 178 -3.95 -14.34 -13.55
CA LEU A 178 -5.39 -14.50 -13.71
C LEU A 178 -5.94 -13.62 -14.83
N GLU A 179 -5.53 -12.35 -14.89
CA GLU A 179 -5.87 -11.45 -16.00
C GLU A 179 -5.38 -11.97 -17.34
N LYS A 180 -4.14 -12.49 -17.40
CA LYS A 180 -3.58 -13.09 -18.62
C LYS A 180 -4.38 -14.33 -19.04
N ARG A 181 -4.79 -15.18 -18.08
CA ARG A 181 -5.62 -16.37 -18.34
C ARG A 181 -7.01 -16.00 -18.86
N GLN A 182 -7.65 -14.96 -18.29
CA GLN A 182 -8.93 -14.44 -18.78
C GLN A 182 -8.81 -13.92 -20.21
N LYS A 183 -7.71 -13.20 -20.52
CA LYS A 183 -7.43 -12.69 -21.87
C LYS A 183 -7.12 -13.80 -22.88
N ALA A 184 -6.42 -14.87 -22.47
CA ALA A 184 -6.05 -15.99 -23.34
C ALA A 184 -7.26 -16.70 -23.96
N GLY A 185 -8.40 -16.76 -23.25
CA GLY A 185 -9.64 -17.36 -23.76
C GLY A 185 -10.29 -16.59 -24.92
N LYS A 186 -9.95 -15.31 -25.15
CA LYS A 186 -10.57 -14.49 -26.20
C LYS A 186 -10.26 -15.05 -27.60
N TYR A 187 -9.03 -15.49 -27.84
CA TYR A 187 -8.64 -16.04 -29.14
C TYR A 187 -9.37 -17.36 -29.44
N ALA A 188 -9.38 -18.29 -28.47
CA ALA A 188 -10.11 -19.55 -28.61
C ALA A 188 -11.63 -19.33 -28.82
N LYS A 189 -12.24 -18.36 -28.11
CA LYS A 189 -13.64 -17.96 -28.33
C LYS A 189 -13.85 -17.40 -29.74
N LYS A 190 -12.93 -16.56 -30.24
CA LYS A 190 -12.99 -16.00 -31.60
C LYS A 190 -12.91 -17.09 -32.67
N VAL A 191 -12.02 -18.06 -32.51
CA VAL A 191 -11.89 -19.19 -33.43
C VAL A 191 -13.16 -20.04 -33.42
N LYS A 192 -13.67 -20.42 -32.23
CA LYS A 192 -14.94 -21.15 -32.11
C LYS A 192 -16.12 -20.40 -32.75
N ALA A 193 -16.20 -19.08 -32.56
CA ALA A 193 -17.24 -18.26 -33.18
C ALA A 193 -17.13 -18.24 -34.72
N LYS A 194 -15.92 -18.15 -35.27
CA LYS A 194 -15.67 -18.21 -36.72
C LYS A 194 -16.09 -19.58 -37.29
N THR A 195 -15.74 -20.67 -36.62
CA THR A 195 -16.16 -22.02 -37.04
C THR A 195 -17.68 -22.18 -36.96
N ARG A 196 -18.32 -21.69 -35.89
CA ARG A 196 -19.78 -21.71 -35.74
C ARG A 196 -20.48 -20.94 -36.86
N ARG A 197 -19.97 -19.76 -37.22
CA ARG A 197 -20.50 -18.95 -38.33
C ARG A 197 -20.40 -19.70 -39.66
N LYS A 198 -19.24 -20.30 -39.96
CA LYS A 198 -19.07 -21.11 -41.17
C LYS A 198 -20.03 -22.30 -41.22
N MET A 199 -20.20 -23.01 -40.11
CA MET A 199 -21.14 -24.13 -40.04
C MET A 199 -22.59 -23.66 -40.24
N HIS A 200 -22.97 -22.50 -39.68
CA HIS A 200 -24.28 -21.91 -39.89
C HIS A 200 -24.52 -21.48 -41.35
N GLU A 201 -23.53 -20.84 -41.99
CA GLU A 201 -23.58 -20.49 -43.43
C GLU A 201 -23.71 -21.76 -44.30
N LEU A 202 -23.03 -22.85 -43.93
CA LEU A 202 -23.12 -24.12 -44.66
C LEU A 202 -24.46 -24.84 -44.45
N SER A 203 -25.06 -24.73 -43.25
CA SER A 203 -26.33 -25.38 -42.93
C SER A 203 -27.56 -24.61 -43.40
N ASN A 204 -27.42 -23.30 -43.66
CA ASN A 204 -28.45 -22.44 -44.23
C ASN A 204 -27.97 -21.86 -45.57
N PRO A 205 -27.87 -22.69 -46.62
CA PRO A 205 -27.73 -22.16 -47.98
C PRO A 205 -28.98 -21.33 -48.30
N LEU A 206 -28.78 -20.13 -48.85
CA LEU A 206 -29.88 -19.33 -49.36
C LEU A 206 -30.46 -20.04 -50.59
N GLU A 207 -31.78 -20.07 -50.70
CA GLU A 207 -32.40 -20.58 -51.93
C GLU A 207 -31.96 -19.71 -53.11
N PRO A 208 -31.67 -20.31 -54.27
CA PRO A 208 -31.36 -19.57 -55.48
C PRO A 208 -32.49 -18.59 -55.79
N ASP A 209 -32.16 -17.31 -55.94
CA ASP A 209 -33.13 -16.30 -56.36
C ASP A 209 -33.48 -16.52 -57.84
N GLU A 210 -34.73 -16.91 -58.09
CA GLU A 210 -35.25 -17.24 -59.43
C GLU A 210 -35.16 -16.06 -60.41
N PHE A 211 -35.02 -14.82 -59.91
CA PHE A 211 -34.95 -13.60 -60.74
C PHE A 211 -33.55 -13.00 -60.84
N ALA A 212 -32.51 -13.65 -60.30
CA ALA A 212 -31.14 -13.12 -60.24
C ALA A 212 -30.54 -12.78 -61.61
N ASP A 213 -31.05 -13.37 -62.69
CA ASP A 213 -30.59 -13.17 -64.07
C ASP A 213 -31.42 -12.19 -64.90
N MET A 214 -32.50 -11.62 -64.35
CA MET A 214 -33.42 -10.77 -65.14
C MET A 214 -32.83 -9.43 -65.60
N TRP A 215 -31.72 -8.96 -65.02
CA TRP A 215 -31.20 -7.61 -65.23
C TRP A 215 -29.74 -7.53 -65.69
N ARG A 216 -29.17 -8.62 -66.22
CA ARG A 216 -27.83 -8.58 -66.82
C ARG A 216 -27.92 -8.13 -68.29
N GLU A 217 -27.88 -6.82 -68.53
CA GLU A 217 -27.61 -6.21 -69.85
C GLU A 217 -26.13 -5.82 -70.00
#